data_AF-A0A1H7F6D4-F1
#
_entry.id   AF-A0A1H7F6D4-F1
#
_cell.length_a   1.000
_cell.length_b   1.000
_cell.length_c   1.000
_cell.angle_alpha   90.00
_cell.angle_beta   90.00
_cell.angle_gamma   90.00
#
_symmetry.space_group_name_H-M   'P 1'
#
loop_
_entity.id
_entity.type
_entity.pdbx_description
1 polymer ?
#
loop_
_entity_poly.entity_id
_entity_poly.type
_entity_poly.pdbx_seq_one_letter_code
_entity_poly.pdbx_strand_id
1 'polypeptide(L)'
;MTEPTPRVTLDWQVPPRDFFFAPGVDDGLWTVGPLPQMWDKRPKGRIAAASVSEFARFETQIESHIETHFRRRSFRSGLVFQTVPVVLEGLRTEGHYLAVHDRYLLTGAAGTRLRNRYHWYNEGLRDADAETAEYFARLQAKDPVPPIWDGPTDGLDFVIDARNAFNFYHFSTETLGQLCLVDHDGFTGQVYIHCDRHDVKDFIRDWVDQMFPRLLGRVHFRSGRHRYDRCLSTLNARHLWYQSGPTVMDGIDAEAPDTHYWKGRDPDRMSLAVLAMNSCDGLLLRLRETALRLIEGGEWDHLPRRFWVGRKSNRVRPMWGEDDLTDALENRGFKVIYFEDYSPLEQVALMARAEVMMSYHGAGFANMMFAGPDTHCIEIGTLQTCLYRWQDFMPHTIVSGCRYTSLFADFNVADPAEGPEIRSRPLNAVRLGPVGQARVLDYVDAILGDVRIDDAGWLARVAACLGRTDDMVALERLLDGHPRAAMADPDLMILRANLYLAADDEALARLLLERAWEATGDRPFLLERLILLCDRAGADAPWAALHRDLYPNRASLLNRKLRRQRRRSV
;
A
#
# COMPACT_ATOMS: atom_id res chain seq x y z
N MET A 1 0.76 -11.72 -37.78
CA MET A 1 -0.41 -11.10 -37.14
C MET A 1 -1.30 -12.24 -36.66
N THR A 2 -1.20 -12.60 -35.39
CA THR A 2 -2.11 -13.55 -34.75
C THR A 2 -3.43 -12.84 -34.50
N GLU A 3 -4.55 -13.46 -34.89
CA GLU A 3 -5.89 -12.94 -34.56
C GLU A 3 -5.98 -12.69 -33.05
N PRO A 4 -6.55 -11.55 -32.61
CA PRO A 4 -6.73 -11.29 -31.19
C PRO A 4 -7.66 -12.36 -30.63
N THR A 5 -7.15 -13.18 -29.71
CA THR A 5 -7.95 -14.14 -28.96
C THR A 5 -9.12 -13.37 -28.33
N PRO A 6 -10.38 -13.75 -28.59
CA PRO A 6 -11.52 -13.02 -28.06
C PRO A 6 -11.42 -13.00 -26.52
N ARG A 7 -11.62 -11.82 -25.92
CA ARG A 7 -11.67 -11.69 -24.47
C ARG A 7 -12.72 -12.66 -23.94
N VAL A 8 -12.32 -13.48 -22.97
CA VAL A 8 -13.23 -14.40 -22.31
C VAL A 8 -14.40 -13.61 -21.71
N THR A 9 -15.62 -13.98 -22.10
CA THR A 9 -16.87 -13.39 -21.59
C THR A 9 -17.47 -14.36 -20.60
N LEU A 10 -17.55 -13.96 -19.33
CA LEU A 10 -18.21 -14.71 -18.27
C LEU A 10 -19.71 -14.38 -18.28
N ASP A 11 -20.54 -15.31 -17.80
CA ASP A 11 -21.92 -14.98 -17.46
C ASP A 11 -21.96 -14.30 -16.10
N TRP A 12 -22.12 -12.98 -16.11
CA TRP A 12 -22.11 -12.15 -14.91
C TRP A 12 -23.48 -12.07 -14.22
N GLN A 13 -24.55 -12.59 -14.83
CA GLN A 13 -25.91 -12.49 -14.25
C GLN A 13 -26.24 -13.65 -13.32
N VAL A 14 -25.39 -14.69 -13.29
CA VAL A 14 -25.49 -15.82 -12.36
C VAL A 14 -25.51 -15.31 -10.91
N PRO A 15 -26.41 -15.81 -10.04
CA PRO A 15 -26.45 -15.42 -8.63
C PRO A 15 -25.11 -15.64 -7.91
N PRO A 16 -24.75 -14.83 -6.88
CA PRO A 16 -23.44 -14.91 -6.23
C PRO A 16 -23.07 -16.31 -5.71
N ARG A 17 -24.04 -17.09 -5.23
CA ARG A 17 -23.84 -18.47 -4.74
C ARG A 17 -23.41 -19.47 -5.82
N ASP A 18 -23.80 -19.20 -7.05
CA ASP A 18 -23.54 -20.04 -8.22
C ASP A 18 -22.37 -19.47 -9.05
N PHE A 19 -21.91 -18.25 -8.73
CA PHE A 19 -20.81 -17.56 -9.40
C PHE A 19 -19.50 -17.61 -8.59
N PHE A 20 -19.52 -17.31 -7.29
CA PHE A 20 -18.32 -17.29 -6.45
C PHE A 20 -18.10 -18.63 -5.75
N PHE A 21 -16.88 -19.16 -5.89
CA PHE A 21 -16.43 -20.35 -5.18
C PHE A 21 -16.31 -20.06 -3.68
N ALA A 22 -16.78 -20.98 -2.85
CA ALA A 22 -16.70 -20.90 -1.39
C ALA A 22 -15.69 -21.90 -0.81
N PRO A 23 -14.47 -21.46 -0.43
CA PRO A 23 -13.46 -22.34 0.18
C PRO A 23 -13.99 -23.03 1.46
N GLY A 24 -13.86 -24.35 1.52
CA GLY A 24 -14.33 -25.17 2.65
C GLY A 24 -15.83 -25.49 2.66
N VAL A 25 -16.58 -25.05 1.64
CA VAL A 25 -17.99 -25.43 1.43
C VAL A 25 -18.15 -26.14 0.09
N ASP A 26 -17.54 -25.60 -0.95
CA ASP A 26 -17.53 -26.20 -2.28
C ASP A 26 -16.36 -27.17 -2.43
N ASP A 27 -16.63 -28.32 -3.04
CA ASP A 27 -15.60 -29.31 -3.36
C ASP A 27 -14.60 -28.76 -4.40
N GLY A 28 -13.38 -29.30 -4.42
CA GLY A 28 -12.37 -28.96 -5.44
C GLY A 28 -11.24 -28.06 -4.97
N LEU A 29 -11.17 -27.69 -3.68
CA LEU A 29 -10.06 -26.96 -3.09
C LEU A 29 -9.63 -27.59 -1.75
N TRP A 30 -8.34 -27.87 -1.62
CA TRP A 30 -7.72 -28.37 -0.39
C TRP A 30 -6.44 -27.60 -0.07
N THR A 31 -6.15 -27.38 1.20
CA THR A 31 -4.85 -26.87 1.64
C THR A 31 -3.83 -28.00 1.66
N VAL A 32 -2.54 -27.71 1.41
CA VAL A 32 -1.48 -28.73 1.47
C VAL A 32 -1.06 -29.10 2.90
N GLY A 33 -1.69 -28.49 3.90
CA GLY A 33 -1.46 -28.70 5.32
C GLY A 33 -2.45 -27.88 6.15
N PRO A 34 -2.37 -27.92 7.50
CA PRO A 34 -3.19 -27.07 8.36
C PRO A 34 -3.02 -25.60 8.00
N LEU A 35 -4.12 -24.83 8.01
CA LEU A 35 -4.03 -23.40 7.79
C LEU A 35 -3.18 -22.74 8.87
N PRO A 36 -2.18 -21.92 8.49
CA PRO A 36 -1.49 -21.08 9.46
C PRO A 36 -2.43 -19.97 9.93
N GLN A 37 -1.96 -19.14 10.86
CA GLN A 37 -2.59 -17.85 11.10
C GLN A 37 -2.60 -17.05 9.79
N MET A 38 -3.80 -16.71 9.29
CA MET A 38 -3.97 -16.22 7.93
C MET A 38 -3.68 -14.72 7.76
N TRP A 39 -3.43 -14.00 8.85
CA TRP A 39 -2.94 -12.62 8.82
C TRP A 39 -2.12 -12.29 10.06
N ASP A 40 -1.18 -11.35 9.92
CA ASP A 40 -0.34 -10.85 11.01
C ASP A 40 -0.25 -9.33 11.03
N LYS A 41 0.11 -8.77 12.19
CA LYS A 41 0.42 -7.34 12.34
C LYS A 41 1.87 -7.06 11.96
N ARG A 42 2.08 -5.88 11.42
CA ARG A 42 3.39 -5.31 11.08
C ARG A 42 3.38 -3.81 11.40
N PRO A 43 4.55 -3.16 11.57
CA PRO A 43 4.61 -1.71 11.52
C PRO A 43 3.84 -1.17 10.32
N LYS A 44 3.04 -0.13 10.55
CA LYS A 44 2.30 0.55 9.48
C LYS A 44 3.27 1.14 8.46
N GLY A 45 2.79 1.31 7.23
CA GLY A 45 3.52 2.04 6.21
C GLY A 45 3.90 3.46 6.66
N ARG A 46 5.13 3.88 6.37
CA ARG A 46 5.63 5.24 6.63
C ARG A 46 5.29 6.11 5.44
N ILE A 47 4.06 6.65 5.45
CA ILE A 47 3.44 7.31 4.32
C ILE A 47 3.12 8.77 4.67
N ALA A 48 3.47 9.69 3.78
CA ALA A 48 3.08 11.09 3.84
C ALA A 48 2.58 11.59 2.48
N ALA A 49 1.91 12.73 2.52
CA ALA A 49 1.61 13.49 1.32
C ALA A 49 1.37 14.97 1.66
N ALA A 50 1.57 15.81 0.67
CA ALA A 50 1.17 17.22 0.68
C ALA A 50 0.84 17.71 -0.73
N SER A 51 0.08 18.79 -0.81
CA SER A 51 -0.10 19.57 -2.03
C SER A 51 1.10 20.46 -2.27
N VAL A 52 1.61 20.41 -3.50
CA VAL A 52 2.55 21.39 -4.07
C VAL A 52 1.91 22.17 -5.22
N SER A 53 0.58 22.07 -5.38
CA SER A 53 -0.20 22.82 -6.37
C SER A 53 -0.05 24.33 -6.22
N GLU A 54 -0.03 25.05 -7.34
CA GLU A 54 -0.04 26.51 -7.39
C GLU A 54 -1.47 27.08 -7.25
N PHE A 55 -2.49 26.24 -7.38
CA PHE A 55 -3.89 26.66 -7.40
C PHE A 55 -4.62 26.23 -6.13
N ALA A 56 -5.08 27.22 -5.36
CA ALA A 56 -5.75 27.04 -4.07
C ALA A 56 -6.92 26.02 -4.10
N ARG A 57 -7.65 25.95 -5.21
CA ARG A 57 -8.77 25.00 -5.40
C ARG A 57 -8.35 23.53 -5.42
N PHE A 58 -7.15 23.22 -5.94
CA PHE A 58 -6.62 21.87 -5.92
C PHE A 58 -5.93 21.58 -4.61
N GLU A 59 -5.17 22.55 -4.09
CA GLU A 59 -4.56 22.46 -2.76
C GLU A 59 -5.60 22.09 -1.71
N THR A 60 -6.74 22.79 -1.67
CA THR A 60 -7.83 22.50 -0.71
C THR A 60 -8.38 21.08 -0.87
N GLN A 61 -8.60 20.61 -2.09
CA GLN A 61 -9.13 19.26 -2.35
C GLN A 61 -8.11 18.16 -1.99
N ILE A 62 -6.84 18.37 -2.34
CA ILE A 62 -5.74 17.46 -2.04
C ILE A 62 -5.59 17.33 -0.52
N GLU A 63 -5.44 18.45 0.19
CA GLU A 63 -5.24 18.44 1.65
C GLU A 63 -6.45 17.85 2.39
N SER A 64 -7.68 18.16 1.95
CA SER A 64 -8.89 17.56 2.52
C SER A 64 -8.94 16.04 2.33
N HIS A 65 -8.49 15.54 1.17
CA HIS A 65 -8.40 14.10 0.92
C HIS A 65 -7.33 13.42 1.78
N ILE A 66 -6.14 14.04 1.87
CA ILE A 66 -5.04 13.57 2.71
C ILE A 66 -5.46 13.48 4.18
N GLU A 67 -6.12 14.53 4.69
CA GLU A 67 -6.64 14.56 6.05
C GLU A 67 -7.68 13.47 6.28
N THR A 68 -8.62 13.30 5.34
CA THR A 68 -9.64 12.25 5.40
C THR A 68 -9.02 10.86 5.44
N HIS A 69 -7.98 10.60 4.63
CA HIS A 69 -7.25 9.34 4.64
C HIS A 69 -6.69 9.04 6.03
N PHE A 70 -5.84 9.94 6.56
CA PHE A 70 -5.16 9.69 7.84
C PHE A 70 -6.10 9.65 9.03
N ARG A 71 -7.19 10.44 9.03
CA ARG A 71 -8.14 10.46 10.14
C ARG A 71 -9.14 9.30 10.11
N ARG A 72 -9.51 8.80 8.93
CA ARG A 72 -10.68 7.91 8.79
C ARG A 72 -10.42 6.58 8.11
N ARG A 73 -9.31 6.42 7.39
CA ARG A 73 -9.02 5.23 6.57
C ARG A 73 -7.74 4.52 6.95
N SER A 74 -6.98 5.01 7.93
CA SER A 74 -5.76 4.35 8.39
C SER A 74 -6.03 3.35 9.52
N PHE A 75 -5.46 2.16 9.40
CA PHE A 75 -5.44 1.15 10.45
C PHE A 75 -4.35 1.49 11.48
N ARG A 76 -4.47 0.92 12.68
CA ARG A 76 -3.48 1.09 13.75
C ARG A 76 -2.13 0.45 13.43
N SER A 77 -2.14 -0.62 12.66
CA SER A 77 -0.96 -1.36 12.18
C SER A 77 -1.10 -1.66 10.69
N GLY A 78 0.03 -1.98 10.06
CA GLY A 78 0.02 -2.60 8.74
C GLY A 78 -0.33 -4.08 8.89
N LEU A 79 -1.11 -4.64 7.97
CA LEU A 79 -1.49 -6.05 8.01
C LEU A 79 -0.77 -6.84 6.91
N VAL A 80 -0.37 -8.06 7.22
CA VAL A 80 0.18 -9.02 6.25
C VAL A 80 -0.85 -10.12 6.09
N PHE A 81 -1.42 -10.28 4.90
CA PHE A 81 -2.29 -11.41 4.58
C PHE A 81 -1.47 -12.56 4.02
N GLN A 82 -1.65 -13.75 4.57
CA GLN A 82 -0.93 -14.93 4.11
C GLN A 82 -1.52 -15.45 2.81
N THR A 83 -0.63 -15.98 1.96
CA THR A 83 -1.00 -16.75 0.78
C THR A 83 -0.44 -18.14 0.94
N VAL A 84 -1.30 -19.14 0.86
CA VAL A 84 -0.94 -20.55 1.06
C VAL A 84 -1.10 -21.34 -0.23
N PRO A 85 -0.24 -22.34 -0.48
CA PRO A 85 -0.45 -23.27 -1.57
C PRO A 85 -1.67 -24.16 -1.31
N VAL A 86 -2.45 -24.40 -2.37
CA VAL A 86 -3.64 -25.25 -2.36
C VAL A 86 -3.60 -26.22 -3.53
N VAL A 87 -4.22 -27.39 -3.35
CA VAL A 87 -4.55 -28.30 -4.45
C VAL A 87 -5.94 -27.92 -4.95
N LEU A 88 -6.06 -27.74 -6.27
CA LEU A 88 -7.33 -27.52 -6.96
C LEU A 88 -7.64 -28.71 -7.84
N GLU A 89 -8.91 -29.13 -7.86
CA GLU A 89 -9.43 -30.14 -8.77
C GLU A 89 -10.46 -29.51 -9.73
N GLY A 90 -10.43 -29.92 -11.00
CA GLY A 90 -11.35 -29.38 -12.00
C GLY A 90 -11.18 -27.89 -12.28
N LEU A 91 -9.96 -27.37 -12.18
CA LEU A 91 -9.64 -25.97 -12.44
C LEU A 91 -9.80 -25.65 -13.94
N ARG A 92 -10.45 -24.53 -14.23
CA ARG A 92 -10.46 -23.87 -15.52
C ARG A 92 -9.89 -22.45 -15.39
N THR A 93 -9.03 -22.06 -16.33
CA THR A 93 -8.62 -20.66 -16.47
C THR A 93 -9.45 -19.96 -17.54
N GLU A 94 -9.87 -18.74 -17.23
CA GLU A 94 -10.72 -17.91 -18.09
C GLU A 94 -10.11 -16.51 -18.21
N GLY A 95 -9.11 -16.37 -19.08
CA GLY A 95 -8.24 -15.18 -19.07
C GLY A 95 -7.38 -15.21 -17.82
N HIS A 96 -7.50 -14.18 -16.97
CA HIS A 96 -6.83 -14.09 -15.67
C HIS A 96 -7.72 -14.44 -14.46
N TYR A 97 -8.78 -15.24 -14.66
CA TYR A 97 -9.61 -15.75 -13.58
C TYR A 97 -9.48 -17.27 -13.44
N LEU A 98 -9.54 -17.75 -12.21
CA LEU A 98 -9.52 -19.16 -11.85
C LEU A 98 -10.93 -19.61 -11.46
N ALA A 99 -11.44 -20.65 -12.11
CA ALA A 99 -12.74 -21.25 -11.82
C ALA A 99 -12.58 -22.73 -11.44
N VAL A 100 -13.11 -23.12 -10.29
CA VAL A 100 -13.13 -24.50 -9.78
C VAL A 100 -14.56 -24.99 -9.92
N HIS A 101 -14.77 -26.06 -10.67
CA HIS A 101 -16.12 -26.60 -10.98
C HIS A 101 -17.14 -25.51 -11.37
N ASP A 102 -16.76 -24.64 -12.31
CA ASP A 102 -17.57 -23.53 -12.84
C ASP A 102 -17.81 -22.34 -11.90
N ARG A 103 -17.27 -22.34 -10.68
CA ARG A 103 -17.35 -21.20 -9.74
C ARG A 103 -15.99 -20.53 -9.59
N TYR A 104 -15.99 -19.20 -9.53
CA TYR A 104 -14.76 -18.42 -9.57
C TYR A 104 -14.17 -18.17 -8.19
N LEU A 105 -12.87 -18.44 -8.05
CA LEU A 105 -12.12 -18.27 -6.81
C LEU A 105 -11.78 -16.80 -6.58
N LEU A 106 -12.15 -16.28 -5.41
CA LEU A 106 -11.74 -14.95 -4.95
C LEU A 106 -10.38 -15.04 -4.24
N THR A 107 -9.32 -14.93 -5.02
CA THR A 107 -7.94 -14.90 -4.49
C THR A 107 -7.19 -13.66 -4.99
N GLY A 108 -6.47 -13.01 -4.07
CA GLY A 108 -5.57 -11.90 -4.36
C GLY A 108 -6.20 -10.73 -5.15
N ALA A 109 -5.40 -10.16 -6.06
CA ALA A 109 -5.80 -9.02 -6.87
C ALA A 109 -6.82 -9.39 -7.97
N ALA A 110 -6.77 -10.61 -8.51
CA ALA A 110 -7.76 -11.07 -9.48
C ALA A 110 -9.15 -11.24 -8.86
N GLY A 111 -9.26 -11.76 -7.64
CA GLY A 111 -10.52 -11.82 -6.90
C GLY A 111 -11.14 -10.43 -6.70
N THR A 112 -10.31 -9.41 -6.42
CA THR A 112 -10.78 -8.02 -6.31
C THR A 112 -11.32 -7.50 -7.64
N ARG A 113 -10.62 -7.76 -8.74
CA ARG A 113 -11.07 -7.38 -10.09
C ARG A 113 -12.35 -8.11 -10.49
N LEU A 114 -12.44 -9.40 -10.15
CA LEU A 114 -13.61 -10.24 -10.44
C LEU A 114 -14.85 -9.70 -9.73
N ARG A 115 -14.75 -9.46 -8.42
CA ARG A 115 -15.85 -8.89 -7.61
C ARG A 115 -16.28 -7.52 -8.12
N ASN A 116 -15.33 -6.62 -8.40
CA ASN A 116 -15.64 -5.30 -8.95
C ASN A 116 -16.35 -5.40 -10.31
N ARG A 117 -15.89 -6.30 -11.19
CA ARG A 117 -16.50 -6.48 -12.51
C ARG A 117 -17.88 -7.12 -12.44
N TYR A 118 -18.08 -8.07 -11.54
CA TYR A 118 -19.39 -8.67 -11.24
C TYR A 118 -20.38 -7.59 -10.80
N HIS A 119 -19.97 -6.72 -9.87
CA HIS A 119 -20.79 -5.60 -9.44
C HIS A 119 -21.12 -4.64 -10.60
N TRP A 120 -20.11 -4.09 -11.27
CA TRP A 120 -20.31 -3.10 -12.34
C TRP A 120 -21.18 -3.60 -13.47
N TYR A 121 -21.08 -4.90 -13.81
CA TYR A 121 -21.93 -5.48 -14.84
C TYR A 121 -23.42 -5.50 -14.41
N ASN A 122 -23.68 -5.73 -13.13
CA ASN A 122 -25.02 -5.87 -12.58
C ASN A 122 -25.64 -4.55 -12.08
N GLU A 123 -24.90 -3.43 -12.15
CA GLU A 123 -25.43 -2.11 -11.80
C GLU A 123 -26.70 -1.80 -12.61
N GLY A 124 -27.82 -1.57 -11.91
CA GLY A 124 -29.13 -1.32 -12.53
C GLY A 124 -29.89 -2.57 -13.00
N LEU A 125 -29.28 -3.76 -12.96
CA LEU A 125 -29.93 -5.03 -13.28
C LEU A 125 -30.45 -5.75 -12.03
N ARG A 126 -29.67 -5.72 -10.94
CA ARG A 126 -30.00 -6.33 -9.64
C ARG A 126 -29.16 -5.72 -8.53
N ASP A 127 -29.51 -5.99 -7.28
CA ASP A 127 -28.70 -5.56 -6.13
C ASP A 127 -27.58 -6.58 -5.85
N ALA A 128 -26.60 -6.62 -6.76
CA ALA A 128 -25.49 -7.58 -6.69
C ALA A 128 -24.64 -7.43 -5.41
N ASP A 129 -24.55 -6.22 -4.84
CA ASP A 129 -23.83 -5.99 -3.57
C ASP A 129 -24.58 -6.62 -2.41
N ALA A 130 -25.89 -6.36 -2.27
CA ALA A 130 -26.68 -6.95 -1.20
C ALA A 130 -26.74 -8.47 -1.29
N GLU A 131 -26.90 -9.03 -2.49
CA GLU A 131 -26.92 -10.48 -2.68
C GLU A 131 -25.56 -11.14 -2.37
N THR A 132 -24.45 -10.48 -2.73
CA THR A 132 -23.11 -10.96 -2.40
C THR A 132 -22.87 -10.91 -0.90
N ALA A 133 -23.28 -9.82 -0.24
CA ALA A 133 -23.20 -9.67 1.21
C ALA A 133 -24.03 -10.72 1.95
N GLU A 134 -25.25 -11.00 1.49
CA GLU A 134 -26.11 -12.02 2.08
C GLU A 134 -25.52 -13.43 1.90
N TYR A 135 -24.99 -13.75 0.71
CA TYR A 135 -24.31 -15.01 0.47
C TYR A 135 -23.10 -15.19 1.38
N PHE A 136 -22.25 -14.18 1.47
CA PHE A 136 -21.04 -14.22 2.29
C PHE A 136 -21.36 -14.29 3.78
N ALA A 137 -22.40 -13.59 4.26
CA ALA A 137 -22.87 -13.72 5.64
C ALA A 137 -23.32 -15.16 5.97
N ARG A 138 -23.98 -15.85 5.03
CA ARG A 138 -24.33 -17.28 5.19
C ARG A 138 -23.09 -18.18 5.26
N LEU A 139 -22.03 -17.88 4.50
CA LEU A 139 -20.76 -18.60 4.59
C LEU A 139 -20.08 -18.35 5.94
N GLN A 140 -19.96 -17.09 6.37
CA GLN A 140 -19.38 -16.71 7.65
C GLN A 140 -20.08 -17.42 8.83
N ALA A 141 -21.41 -17.54 8.80
CA ALA A 141 -22.19 -18.23 9.84
C ALA A 141 -21.91 -19.74 9.92
N LYS A 142 -21.46 -20.37 8.82
CA LYS A 142 -21.03 -21.77 8.81
C LYS A 142 -19.59 -21.96 9.31
N ASP A 143 -18.81 -20.89 9.35
CA ASP A 143 -17.39 -20.87 9.70
C ASP A 143 -16.58 -21.98 8.99
N PRO A 144 -16.58 -22.02 7.64
CA PRO A 144 -15.96 -23.10 6.90
C PRO A 144 -14.44 -23.04 7.02
N VAL A 145 -13.84 -24.23 7.18
CA VAL A 145 -12.40 -24.43 7.13
C VAL A 145 -12.10 -25.30 5.90
N PRO A 146 -11.28 -24.81 4.94
CA PRO A 146 -10.82 -25.64 3.83
C PRO A 146 -10.21 -26.97 4.31
N PRO A 147 -10.57 -28.10 3.68
CA PRO A 147 -10.02 -29.41 4.03
C PRO A 147 -8.55 -29.51 3.66
N ILE A 148 -7.83 -30.43 4.32
CA ILE A 148 -6.42 -30.73 4.02
C ILE A 148 -6.36 -31.81 2.93
N TRP A 149 -5.45 -31.65 1.98
CA TRP A 149 -5.15 -32.64 0.95
C TRP A 149 -4.38 -33.82 1.55
N ASP A 150 -4.86 -35.04 1.33
CA ASP A 150 -4.23 -36.28 1.83
C ASP A 150 -3.45 -37.06 0.75
N GLY A 151 -3.54 -36.63 -0.51
CA GLY A 151 -2.81 -37.23 -1.63
C GLY A 151 -1.40 -36.67 -1.84
N PRO A 152 -0.63 -37.24 -2.78
CA PRO A 152 0.66 -36.68 -3.15
C PRO A 152 0.49 -35.34 -3.89
N THR A 153 1.45 -34.44 -3.71
CA THR A 153 1.57 -33.19 -4.50
C THR A 153 2.69 -33.27 -5.54
N ASP A 154 3.48 -34.34 -5.53
CA ASP A 154 4.62 -34.53 -6.43
C ASP A 154 4.15 -34.55 -7.90
N GLY A 155 4.86 -33.80 -8.74
CA GLY A 155 4.56 -33.70 -10.17
C GLY A 155 3.31 -32.88 -10.51
N LEU A 156 2.58 -32.32 -9.54
CA LEU A 156 1.49 -31.40 -9.84
C LEU A 156 2.04 -30.08 -10.39
N ASP A 157 1.46 -29.62 -11.49
CA ASP A 157 1.77 -28.31 -12.06
C ASP A 157 1.22 -27.18 -11.17
N PHE A 158 1.91 -26.04 -11.15
CA PHE A 158 1.52 -24.85 -10.40
C PHE A 158 0.88 -23.81 -11.33
N VAL A 159 -0.36 -23.43 -11.07
CA VAL A 159 -1.15 -22.55 -11.92
C VAL A 159 -1.37 -21.20 -11.23
N ILE A 160 -0.99 -20.12 -11.92
CA ILE A 160 -1.08 -18.75 -11.42
C ILE A 160 -1.92 -17.92 -12.39
N ASP A 161 -2.83 -17.10 -11.87
CA ASP A 161 -3.45 -16.03 -12.64
C ASP A 161 -2.57 -14.77 -12.67
N ALA A 162 -2.54 -14.09 -13.82
CA ALA A 162 -1.85 -12.83 -13.98
C ALA A 162 -2.67 -11.88 -14.84
N ARG A 163 -2.89 -10.65 -14.35
CA ARG A 163 -3.68 -9.64 -15.08
C ARG A 163 -3.15 -9.42 -16.50
N ASN A 164 -1.84 -9.32 -16.62
CA ASN A 164 -1.11 -9.23 -17.87
C ASN A 164 0.39 -9.43 -17.62
N ALA A 165 1.13 -9.65 -18.70
CA ALA A 165 2.59 -9.79 -18.72
C ALA A 165 3.27 -8.65 -19.51
N PHE A 166 2.81 -7.41 -19.31
CA PHE A 166 3.43 -6.22 -19.91
C PHE A 166 3.48 -5.01 -18.98
N ASN A 167 2.68 -4.98 -17.91
CA ASN A 167 2.70 -3.92 -16.92
C ASN A 167 3.49 -4.40 -15.70
N PHE A 168 4.62 -3.72 -15.43
CA PHE A 168 5.52 -4.11 -14.35
C PHE A 168 4.83 -4.22 -13.00
N TYR A 169 4.03 -3.22 -12.60
CA TYR A 169 3.31 -3.24 -11.31
C TYR A 169 2.41 -4.47 -11.17
N HIS A 170 1.57 -4.78 -12.15
CA HIS A 170 0.67 -5.93 -12.04
C HIS A 170 1.44 -7.24 -11.92
N PHE A 171 2.55 -7.38 -12.64
CA PHE A 171 3.33 -8.61 -12.58
C PHE A 171 4.12 -8.72 -11.27
N SER A 172 4.87 -7.69 -10.89
CA SER A 172 5.74 -7.74 -9.71
C SER A 172 4.93 -7.76 -8.41
N THR A 173 3.85 -6.98 -8.31
CA THR A 173 3.03 -6.87 -7.10
C THR A 173 2.03 -8.01 -6.94
N GLU A 174 1.53 -8.62 -8.03
CA GLU A 174 0.41 -9.58 -7.95
C GLU A 174 0.79 -11.03 -8.31
N THR A 175 1.83 -11.22 -9.13
CA THR A 175 2.15 -12.54 -9.74
C THR A 175 3.51 -13.06 -9.30
N LEU A 176 4.56 -12.24 -9.38
CA LEU A 176 5.96 -12.68 -9.24
C LEU A 176 6.23 -13.37 -7.89
N GLY A 177 5.69 -12.83 -6.80
CA GLY A 177 5.87 -13.40 -5.46
C GLY A 177 5.26 -14.79 -5.27
N GLN A 178 4.32 -15.21 -6.12
CA GLN A 178 3.74 -16.56 -6.04
C GLN A 178 4.76 -17.65 -6.38
N LEU A 179 5.79 -17.34 -7.18
CA LEU A 179 6.87 -18.27 -7.50
C LEU A 179 7.69 -18.65 -6.27
N CYS A 180 7.74 -17.81 -5.23
CA CYS A 180 8.40 -18.13 -3.96
C CYS A 180 7.82 -19.37 -3.26
N LEU A 181 6.61 -19.80 -3.59
CA LEU A 181 5.99 -21.00 -3.02
C LEU A 181 6.50 -22.30 -3.65
N VAL A 182 7.08 -22.23 -4.84
CA VAL A 182 7.52 -23.40 -5.62
C VAL A 182 9.01 -23.35 -5.99
N ASP A 183 9.73 -22.31 -5.60
CA ASP A 183 11.19 -22.18 -5.74
C ASP A 183 11.92 -22.95 -4.63
N HIS A 184 11.79 -24.28 -4.62
CA HIS A 184 12.48 -25.18 -3.69
C HIS A 184 12.73 -26.55 -4.34
N ASP A 185 13.68 -27.33 -3.79
CA ASP A 185 14.13 -28.61 -4.37
C ASP A 185 13.03 -29.68 -4.47
N GLY A 186 12.00 -29.58 -3.63
CA GLY A 186 10.86 -30.50 -3.63
C GLY A 186 9.84 -30.28 -4.77
N PHE A 187 9.86 -29.14 -5.46
CA PHE A 187 8.89 -28.89 -6.54
C PHE A 187 9.41 -29.42 -7.87
N THR A 188 8.66 -30.33 -8.50
CA THR A 188 9.05 -31.01 -9.76
C THR A 188 8.11 -30.70 -10.95
N GLY A 189 6.97 -30.06 -10.71
CA GLY A 189 6.00 -29.71 -11.75
C GLY A 189 6.44 -28.57 -12.67
N GLN A 190 5.57 -28.23 -13.63
CA GLN A 190 5.67 -27.02 -14.45
C GLN A 190 4.90 -25.87 -13.80
N VAL A 191 5.26 -24.63 -14.13
CA VAL A 191 4.53 -23.43 -13.72
C VAL A 191 3.81 -22.83 -14.92
N TYR A 192 2.50 -22.59 -14.81
CA TYR A 192 1.70 -21.96 -15.84
C TYR A 192 1.11 -20.65 -15.35
N ILE A 193 1.57 -19.54 -15.95
CA ILE A 193 1.06 -18.19 -15.70
C ILE A 193 0.03 -17.85 -16.77
N HIS A 194 -1.24 -17.71 -16.38
CA HIS A 194 -2.35 -17.41 -17.28
C HIS A 194 -2.62 -15.91 -17.37
N CYS A 195 -2.52 -15.38 -18.58
CA CYS A 195 -2.70 -13.97 -18.90
C CYS A 195 -3.90 -13.75 -19.84
N ASP A 196 -4.50 -12.55 -19.76
CA ASP A 196 -5.56 -12.13 -20.68
C ASP A 196 -5.13 -12.06 -22.15
N ARG A 197 -3.83 -11.88 -22.41
CA ARG A 197 -3.25 -11.69 -23.74
C ARG A 197 -1.98 -12.52 -23.88
N HIS A 198 -1.68 -12.91 -25.12
CA HIS A 198 -0.48 -13.68 -25.45
C HIS A 198 0.83 -12.85 -25.40
N ASP A 199 0.75 -11.53 -25.51
CA ASP A 199 1.93 -10.66 -25.49
C ASP A 199 2.56 -10.61 -24.09
N VAL A 200 3.77 -11.18 -23.99
CA VAL A 200 4.63 -11.20 -22.80
C VAL A 200 5.87 -10.38 -23.15
N LYS A 201 6.14 -9.31 -22.40
CA LYS A 201 7.33 -8.48 -22.62
C LYS A 201 8.58 -9.18 -22.09
N ASP A 202 9.71 -8.98 -22.77
CA ASP A 202 10.96 -9.67 -22.44
C ASP A 202 11.42 -9.41 -21.00
N PHE A 203 11.30 -8.17 -20.52
CA PHE A 203 11.65 -7.82 -19.13
C PHE A 203 10.91 -8.68 -18.09
N ILE A 204 9.68 -9.13 -18.38
CA ILE A 204 8.92 -9.99 -17.47
C ILE A 204 9.59 -11.36 -17.31
N ARG A 205 10.13 -11.89 -18.42
CA ARG A 205 10.89 -13.15 -18.41
C ARG A 205 12.21 -12.97 -17.69
N ASP A 206 12.91 -11.86 -17.94
CA ASP A 206 14.15 -11.55 -17.24
C ASP A 206 13.96 -11.50 -15.71
N TRP A 207 12.87 -10.89 -15.25
CA TRP A 207 12.52 -10.88 -13.82
C TRP A 207 12.28 -12.28 -13.26
N VAL A 208 11.60 -13.15 -13.99
CA VAL A 208 11.39 -14.54 -13.55
C VAL A 208 12.71 -15.31 -13.49
N ASP A 209 13.49 -15.26 -14.58
CA ASP A 209 14.70 -16.06 -14.73
C ASP A 209 15.81 -15.65 -13.74
N GLN A 210 15.95 -14.33 -13.49
CA GLN A 210 16.96 -13.83 -12.54
C GLN A 210 16.54 -14.00 -11.08
N MET A 211 15.24 -13.90 -10.76
CA MET A 211 14.76 -14.07 -9.38
C MET A 211 14.63 -15.54 -8.97
N PHE A 212 14.36 -16.43 -9.92
CA PHE A 212 14.04 -17.83 -9.66
C PHE A 212 14.82 -18.79 -10.57
N PRO A 213 16.16 -18.82 -10.48
CA PRO A 213 17.00 -19.61 -11.38
C PRO A 213 16.69 -21.12 -11.33
N ARG A 214 16.14 -21.65 -10.22
CA ARG A 214 15.73 -23.07 -10.14
C ARG A 214 14.50 -23.39 -10.98
N LEU A 215 13.71 -22.39 -11.36
CA LEU A 215 12.51 -22.52 -12.19
C LEU A 215 12.79 -22.30 -13.68
N LEU A 216 14.04 -22.06 -14.06
CA LEU A 216 14.43 -21.84 -15.45
C LEU A 216 13.94 -22.97 -16.36
N GLY A 217 13.29 -22.60 -17.46
CA GLY A 217 12.69 -23.55 -18.41
C GLY A 217 11.41 -24.24 -17.95
N ARG A 218 10.94 -23.99 -16.71
CA ARG A 218 9.68 -24.55 -16.15
C ARG A 218 8.53 -23.55 -16.07
N VAL A 219 8.77 -22.27 -16.35
CA VAL A 219 7.73 -21.22 -16.30
C VAL A 219 7.20 -20.92 -17.71
N HIS A 220 5.90 -21.14 -17.89
CA HIS A 220 5.21 -21.02 -19.17
C HIS A 220 4.06 -20.03 -19.09
N PHE A 221 4.01 -19.10 -20.05
CA PHE A 221 2.90 -18.15 -20.16
C PHE A 221 1.84 -18.69 -21.11
N ARG A 222 0.58 -18.67 -20.67
CA ARG A 222 -0.57 -19.14 -21.45
C ARG A 222 -1.66 -18.06 -21.51
N SER A 223 -2.44 -18.07 -22.58
CA SER A 223 -3.63 -17.22 -22.70
C SER A 223 -4.80 -18.04 -23.25
N GLY A 224 -6.03 -17.55 -23.06
CA GLY A 224 -7.24 -18.27 -23.45
C GLY A 224 -7.81 -19.14 -22.33
N ARG A 225 -8.49 -20.23 -22.70
CA ARG A 225 -9.13 -21.17 -21.77
C ARG A 225 -8.30 -22.44 -21.65
N HIS A 226 -7.95 -22.83 -20.43
CA HIS A 226 -7.23 -24.08 -20.15
C HIS A 226 -7.93 -24.84 -19.03
N ARG A 227 -7.75 -26.17 -19.01
CA ARG A 227 -8.30 -27.05 -17.99
C ARG A 227 -7.19 -27.85 -17.33
N TYR A 228 -7.31 -28.02 -16.02
CA TYR A 228 -6.42 -28.83 -15.20
C TYR A 228 -7.28 -29.75 -14.37
N ASP A 229 -7.09 -31.07 -14.52
CA ASP A 229 -7.82 -32.04 -13.71
C ASP A 229 -7.41 -31.90 -12.25
N ARG A 230 -6.11 -31.77 -11.98
CA ARG A 230 -5.55 -31.43 -10.67
C ARG A 230 -4.30 -30.60 -10.81
N CYS A 231 -4.14 -29.57 -9.98
CA CYS A 231 -2.96 -28.71 -9.96
C CYS A 231 -2.76 -28.06 -8.60
N LEU A 232 -1.56 -27.52 -8.37
CA LEU A 232 -1.31 -26.58 -7.28
C LEU A 232 -1.67 -25.16 -7.72
N SER A 233 -2.13 -24.33 -6.79
CA SER A 233 -2.34 -22.89 -6.97
C SER A 233 -2.27 -22.18 -5.62
N THR A 234 -2.79 -20.95 -5.52
CA THR A 234 -2.71 -20.12 -4.32
C THR A 234 -4.08 -19.73 -3.77
N LEU A 235 -4.19 -19.74 -2.44
CA LEU A 235 -5.29 -19.13 -1.71
C LEU A 235 -4.75 -17.98 -0.86
N ASN A 236 -5.11 -16.76 -1.21
CA ASN A 236 -4.77 -15.55 -0.46
C ASN A 236 -5.87 -15.21 0.56
N ALA A 237 -5.46 -14.87 1.77
CA ALA A 237 -6.35 -14.63 2.91
C ALA A 237 -7.25 -13.39 2.81
N ARG A 238 -6.97 -12.43 1.91
CA ARG A 238 -7.66 -11.12 1.89
C ARG A 238 -9.17 -11.26 1.71
N HIS A 239 -9.63 -12.14 0.81
CA HIS A 239 -11.06 -12.35 0.58
C HIS A 239 -11.69 -13.31 1.59
N LEU A 240 -10.88 -14.14 2.26
CA LEU A 240 -11.36 -15.01 3.33
C LEU A 240 -11.95 -14.19 4.49
N TRP A 241 -11.44 -12.98 4.76
CA TRP A 241 -12.05 -12.08 5.75
C TRP A 241 -13.57 -11.90 5.57
N TYR A 242 -14.03 -11.91 4.31
CA TYR A 242 -15.43 -11.78 3.96
C TYR A 242 -16.15 -13.12 3.76
N GLN A 243 -15.45 -14.22 3.49
CA GLN A 243 -16.07 -15.51 3.16
C GLN A 243 -16.06 -16.53 4.31
N SER A 244 -15.10 -16.44 5.24
CA SER A 244 -14.92 -17.39 6.33
C SER A 244 -15.32 -16.81 7.68
N GLY A 245 -15.59 -17.66 8.67
CA GLY A 245 -15.88 -17.23 10.03
C GLY A 245 -14.61 -17.03 10.88
N PRO A 246 -14.78 -16.91 12.21
CA PRO A 246 -13.70 -16.63 13.16
C PRO A 246 -12.66 -17.75 13.28
N THR A 247 -12.94 -19.00 12.89
CA THR A 247 -11.95 -20.09 12.95
C THR A 247 -10.79 -19.85 11.98
N VAL A 248 -11.07 -19.28 10.80
CA VAL A 248 -10.04 -19.02 9.77
C VAL A 248 -9.50 -17.59 9.84
N MET A 249 -10.38 -16.62 10.09
CA MET A 249 -10.04 -15.20 10.09
C MET A 249 -10.73 -14.50 11.26
N ASP A 250 -10.01 -13.94 12.22
CA ASP A 250 -10.57 -13.13 13.30
C ASP A 250 -9.78 -11.84 13.54
N GLY A 251 -10.19 -11.02 14.51
CA GLY A 251 -9.34 -9.96 15.08
C GLY A 251 -8.99 -8.72 14.24
N ILE A 252 -9.28 -8.68 12.92
CA ILE A 252 -8.95 -7.52 12.05
C ILE A 252 -9.65 -6.23 12.52
N ASP A 253 -10.90 -6.31 12.97
CA ASP A 253 -11.67 -5.16 13.45
C ASP A 253 -11.00 -4.41 14.61
N ALA A 254 -10.11 -5.08 15.37
CA ALA A 254 -9.38 -4.44 16.47
C ALA A 254 -8.34 -3.42 15.98
N GLU A 255 -7.88 -3.56 14.73
CA GLU A 255 -6.90 -2.70 14.07
C GLU A 255 -7.54 -1.62 13.17
N ALA A 256 -8.77 -1.84 12.76
CA ALA A 256 -9.49 -0.97 11.85
C ALA A 256 -9.88 0.38 12.48
N PRO A 257 -10.07 1.44 11.66
CA PRO A 257 -10.60 2.71 12.11
C PRO A 257 -12.08 2.59 12.49
N ASP A 258 -12.49 3.21 13.58
CA ASP A 258 -13.88 3.30 14.02
C ASP A 258 -14.61 4.41 13.24
N THR A 259 -14.89 4.17 11.96
CA THR A 259 -15.57 5.12 11.07
C THR A 259 -16.47 4.41 10.05
N HIS A 260 -17.36 5.16 9.40
CA HIS A 260 -18.26 4.64 8.35
C HIS A 260 -17.55 4.08 7.11
N TYR A 261 -16.23 4.28 6.95
CA TYR A 261 -15.45 3.70 5.86
C TYR A 261 -15.10 2.22 6.10
N TRP A 262 -15.29 1.71 7.31
CA TRP A 262 -15.05 0.33 7.67
C TRP A 262 -16.33 -0.30 8.22
N LYS A 263 -16.85 -1.29 7.52
CA LYS A 263 -18.06 -2.05 7.89
C LYS A 263 -17.75 -3.47 8.38
N GLY A 264 -16.50 -3.71 8.79
CA GLY A 264 -16.06 -5.02 9.28
C GLY A 264 -16.14 -6.11 8.22
N ARG A 265 -16.96 -7.13 8.51
CA ARG A 265 -17.12 -8.32 7.66
C ARG A 265 -18.16 -8.16 6.54
N ASP A 266 -18.81 -7.01 6.42
CA ASP A 266 -19.64 -6.70 5.26
C ASP A 266 -18.71 -6.53 4.02
N PRO A 267 -18.89 -7.32 2.95
CA PRO A 267 -18.08 -7.20 1.73
C PRO A 267 -18.50 -5.98 0.91
N ASP A 268 -18.37 -4.79 1.48
CA ASP A 268 -18.56 -3.54 0.76
C ASP A 268 -17.25 -3.09 0.07
N ARG A 269 -17.37 -2.33 -1.02
CA ARG A 269 -16.21 -1.92 -1.84
C ARG A 269 -15.30 -0.93 -1.11
N MET A 270 -15.83 -0.11 -0.20
CA MET A 270 -15.06 0.87 0.55
C MET A 270 -14.22 0.18 1.63
N SER A 271 -14.79 -0.77 2.40
CA SER A 271 -14.00 -1.55 3.35
C SER A 271 -12.89 -2.34 2.65
N LEU A 272 -13.15 -2.92 1.46
CA LEU A 272 -12.11 -3.62 0.70
C LEU A 272 -10.98 -2.67 0.28
N ALA A 273 -11.31 -1.45 -0.17
CA ALA A 273 -10.31 -0.45 -0.55
C ALA A 273 -9.50 0.02 0.66
N VAL A 274 -10.15 0.24 1.81
CA VAL A 274 -9.50 0.60 3.07
C VAL A 274 -8.59 -0.56 3.55
N LEU A 275 -9.05 -1.80 3.45
CA LEU A 275 -8.23 -2.97 3.81
C LEU A 275 -7.00 -3.06 2.91
N ALA A 276 -7.18 -2.89 1.60
CA ALA A 276 -6.11 -2.98 0.62
C ALA A 276 -5.00 -1.94 0.83
N MET A 277 -5.34 -0.70 1.20
CA MET A 277 -4.32 0.34 1.44
C MET A 277 -3.55 0.16 2.76
N ASN A 278 -4.10 -0.61 3.70
CA ASN A 278 -3.48 -0.87 5.01
C ASN A 278 -2.85 -2.27 5.12
N SER A 279 -2.76 -3.01 4.01
CA SER A 279 -2.27 -4.38 4.04
C SER A 279 -1.45 -4.76 2.81
N CYS A 280 -0.55 -5.72 2.97
CA CYS A 280 0.19 -6.33 1.88
C CYS A 280 0.00 -7.85 1.87
N ASP A 281 0.38 -8.48 0.76
CA ASP A 281 0.50 -9.94 0.66
C ASP A 281 1.84 -10.39 1.30
N GLY A 282 1.83 -11.45 2.09
CA GLY A 282 3.03 -12.06 2.66
C GLY A 282 4.03 -12.53 1.60
N LEU A 283 3.58 -12.85 0.38
CA LEU A 283 4.47 -13.20 -0.72
C LEU A 283 5.35 -12.04 -1.20
N LEU A 284 4.93 -10.79 -1.00
CA LEU A 284 5.79 -9.64 -1.30
C LEU A 284 6.95 -9.54 -0.31
N LEU A 285 6.77 -9.99 0.93
CA LEU A 285 7.84 -10.08 1.91
C LEU A 285 8.85 -11.16 1.51
N ARG A 286 8.37 -12.33 1.12
CA ARG A 286 9.21 -13.43 0.63
C ARG A 286 9.96 -13.06 -0.65
N LEU A 287 9.28 -12.40 -1.58
CA LEU A 287 9.89 -11.90 -2.81
C LEU A 287 11.00 -10.90 -2.52
N ARG A 288 10.75 -9.94 -1.61
CA ARG A 288 11.78 -9.00 -1.16
C ARG A 288 12.97 -9.75 -0.56
N GLU A 289 12.75 -10.70 0.33
CA GLU A 289 13.83 -11.48 0.96
C GLU A 289 14.65 -12.25 -0.08
N THR A 290 14.00 -12.93 -1.03
CA THR A 290 14.67 -13.62 -2.14
C THR A 290 15.50 -12.65 -2.97
N ALA A 291 14.92 -11.52 -3.38
CA ALA A 291 15.62 -10.53 -4.19
C ALA A 291 16.84 -9.94 -3.48
N LEU A 292 16.71 -9.60 -2.18
CA LEU A 292 17.82 -9.06 -1.40
C LEU A 292 18.96 -10.08 -1.24
N ARG A 293 18.65 -11.36 -1.00
CA ARG A 293 19.66 -12.43 -0.94
C ARG A 293 20.43 -12.59 -2.25
N LEU A 294 19.77 -12.42 -3.40
CA LEU A 294 20.41 -12.57 -4.70
C LEU A 294 21.43 -11.46 -5.02
N ILE A 295 21.35 -10.31 -4.35
CA ILE A 295 22.30 -9.21 -4.53
C ILE A 295 23.38 -9.16 -3.43
N GLU A 296 23.30 -10.01 -2.40
CA GLU A 296 24.30 -10.09 -1.34
C GLU A 296 25.69 -10.45 -1.90
N GLY A 297 26.72 -9.72 -1.47
CA GLY A 297 28.10 -9.93 -1.92
C GLY A 297 28.42 -9.41 -3.33
N GLY A 298 27.45 -8.84 -4.06
CA GLY A 298 27.68 -8.21 -5.36
C GLY A 298 28.34 -6.82 -5.27
N GLU A 299 29.04 -6.42 -6.33
CA GLU A 299 29.69 -5.10 -6.44
C GLU A 299 28.74 -4.05 -7.04
N TRP A 300 28.06 -3.30 -6.17
CA TRP A 300 27.01 -2.34 -6.56
C TRP A 300 27.37 -0.87 -6.32
N ASP A 301 28.64 -0.56 -6.00
CA ASP A 301 29.07 0.79 -5.60
C ASP A 301 29.02 1.83 -6.73
N HIS A 302 29.00 1.37 -7.98
CA HIS A 302 28.85 2.22 -9.15
C HIS A 302 27.40 2.73 -9.34
N LEU A 303 26.42 2.14 -8.66
CA LEU A 303 25.01 2.53 -8.78
C LEU A 303 24.72 3.80 -7.97
N PRO A 304 23.95 4.76 -8.52
CA PRO A 304 23.60 5.98 -7.80
C PRO A 304 22.70 5.70 -6.60
N ARG A 305 22.89 6.46 -5.51
CA ARG A 305 22.06 6.40 -4.30
C ARG A 305 20.92 7.41 -4.28
N ARG A 306 21.05 8.50 -5.05
CA ARG A 306 20.01 9.51 -5.24
C ARG A 306 19.68 9.56 -6.72
N PHE A 307 18.44 9.31 -7.09
CA PHE A 307 18.09 9.28 -8.50
C PHE A 307 16.65 9.68 -8.80
N TRP A 308 16.48 10.32 -9.96
CA TRP A 308 15.21 10.54 -10.62
C TRP A 308 14.98 9.42 -11.63
N VAL A 309 13.85 8.72 -11.53
CA VAL A 309 13.47 7.71 -12.52
C VAL A 309 12.62 8.37 -13.61
N GLY A 310 13.23 8.56 -14.78
CA GLY A 310 12.54 9.05 -15.98
C GLY A 310 11.73 7.96 -16.69
N ARG A 311 11.21 8.27 -17.88
CA ARG A 311 10.55 7.28 -18.77
C ARG A 311 11.00 7.42 -20.20
N LYS A 312 11.44 6.31 -20.82
CA LYS A 312 11.91 6.29 -22.22
C LYS A 312 10.81 6.22 -23.26
N SER A 313 9.75 5.46 -23.01
CA SER A 313 8.69 5.22 -24.00
C SER A 313 8.02 6.53 -24.43
N ASN A 314 7.67 6.67 -25.73
CA ASN A 314 6.95 7.80 -26.33
C ASN A 314 6.01 8.42 -25.30
N ARG A 315 6.42 9.55 -24.70
CA ARG A 315 5.87 10.12 -23.46
C ARG A 315 4.35 10.23 -23.58
N VAL A 316 3.59 9.18 -23.20
CA VAL A 316 2.12 9.20 -23.28
C VAL A 316 1.58 10.25 -22.31
N ARG A 317 2.37 10.58 -21.27
CA ARG A 317 2.09 11.60 -20.26
C ARG A 317 3.41 12.28 -19.81
N PRO A 318 3.98 13.21 -20.59
CA PRO A 318 5.20 13.93 -20.19
C PRO A 318 4.89 14.87 -19.02
N MET A 319 5.76 14.89 -18.01
CA MET A 319 5.65 15.88 -16.95
C MET A 319 6.18 17.22 -17.45
N TRP A 320 5.38 18.28 -17.32
CA TRP A 320 5.87 19.64 -17.56
C TRP A 320 6.69 20.12 -16.35
N GLY A 321 7.87 20.70 -16.59
CA GLY A 321 8.84 21.07 -15.55
C GLY A 321 9.76 19.92 -15.11
N GLU A 322 9.79 18.80 -15.85
CA GLU A 322 10.71 17.67 -15.55
C GLU A 322 12.17 18.08 -15.65
N ASP A 323 12.56 18.68 -16.78
CA ASP A 323 13.95 19.04 -17.05
C ASP A 323 14.47 20.08 -16.02
N ASP A 324 13.68 21.12 -15.75
CA ASP A 324 14.01 22.14 -14.74
C ASP A 324 14.18 21.53 -13.34
N LEU A 325 13.33 20.57 -12.96
CA LEU A 325 13.45 19.87 -11.69
C LEU A 325 14.71 19.00 -11.66
N THR A 326 14.96 18.22 -12.71
CA THR A 326 16.12 17.32 -12.74
C THR A 326 17.43 18.09 -12.72
N ASP A 327 17.54 19.21 -13.43
CA ASP A 327 18.73 20.08 -13.40
C ASP A 327 19.00 20.62 -11.98
N ALA A 328 17.94 21.00 -11.26
CA ALA A 328 18.06 21.43 -9.86
C ALA A 328 18.44 20.28 -8.92
N LEU A 329 17.98 19.05 -9.19
CA LEU A 329 18.30 17.85 -8.41
C LEU A 329 19.74 17.37 -8.67
N GLU A 330 20.32 17.59 -9.85
CA GLU A 330 21.73 17.21 -10.11
C GLU A 330 22.70 17.89 -9.15
N ASN A 331 22.45 19.16 -8.80
CA ASN A 331 23.21 19.90 -7.79
C ASN A 331 23.12 19.30 -6.38
N ARG A 332 22.15 18.41 -6.13
CA ARG A 332 21.95 17.66 -4.87
C ARG A 332 22.48 16.22 -4.96
N GLY A 333 23.21 15.91 -6.02
CA GLY A 333 23.82 14.61 -6.25
C GLY A 333 22.88 13.57 -6.88
N PHE A 334 21.73 13.98 -7.41
CA PHE A 334 20.84 13.06 -8.12
C PHE A 334 21.40 12.70 -9.50
N LYS A 335 21.05 11.49 -9.95
CA LYS A 335 21.22 11.04 -11.34
C LYS A 335 19.86 10.74 -11.97
N VAL A 336 19.67 11.14 -13.21
CA VAL A 336 18.52 10.68 -14.00
C VAL A 336 18.82 9.27 -14.49
N ILE A 337 17.94 8.33 -14.18
CA ILE A 337 18.03 6.94 -14.61
C ILE A 337 16.73 6.50 -15.28
N TYR A 338 16.78 5.36 -15.96
CA TYR A 338 15.62 4.67 -16.51
C TYR A 338 15.72 3.21 -16.08
N PHE A 339 14.71 2.69 -15.37
CA PHE A 339 14.77 1.29 -14.92
C PHE A 339 14.94 0.30 -16.08
N GLU A 340 14.47 0.66 -17.27
CA GLU A 340 14.62 -0.12 -18.50
C GLU A 340 16.08 -0.33 -18.93
N ASP A 341 17.04 0.42 -18.37
CA ASP A 341 18.48 0.27 -18.64
C ASP A 341 19.19 -0.67 -17.67
N TYR A 342 18.49 -1.18 -16.66
CA TYR A 342 19.06 -2.00 -15.61
C TYR A 342 18.42 -3.38 -15.62
N SER A 343 19.23 -4.41 -15.44
CA SER A 343 18.75 -5.75 -15.16
C SER A 343 17.89 -5.80 -13.89
N PRO A 344 16.98 -6.78 -13.75
CA PRO A 344 16.23 -7.02 -12.52
C PRO A 344 17.08 -6.92 -11.24
N LEU A 345 18.24 -7.58 -11.20
CA LEU A 345 19.11 -7.54 -10.01
C LEU A 345 19.74 -6.17 -9.77
N GLU A 346 20.13 -5.44 -10.82
CA GLU A 346 20.59 -4.05 -10.68
C GLU A 346 19.46 -3.11 -10.19
N GLN A 347 18.21 -3.32 -10.62
CA GLN A 347 17.06 -2.56 -10.11
C GLN A 347 16.83 -2.84 -8.62
N VAL A 348 16.96 -4.10 -8.18
CA VAL A 348 16.90 -4.46 -6.76
C VAL A 348 18.04 -3.78 -5.98
N ALA A 349 19.28 -3.85 -6.49
CA ALA A 349 20.45 -3.25 -5.86
C ALA A 349 20.35 -1.71 -5.78
N LEU A 350 19.87 -1.05 -6.84
CA LEU A 350 19.55 0.39 -6.86
C LEU A 350 18.63 0.76 -5.71
N MET A 351 17.49 0.08 -5.59
CA MET A 351 16.50 0.39 -4.56
C MET A 351 16.99 0.06 -3.15
N ALA A 352 17.62 -1.11 -2.96
CA ALA A 352 18.12 -1.55 -1.66
C ALA A 352 19.15 -0.57 -1.06
N ARG A 353 19.90 0.13 -1.92
CA ARG A 353 20.96 1.08 -1.54
C ARG A 353 20.55 2.56 -1.66
N ALA A 354 19.35 2.83 -2.18
CA ALA A 354 18.85 4.17 -2.43
C ALA A 354 18.73 4.95 -1.12
N GLU A 355 19.21 6.18 -1.14
CA GLU A 355 18.89 7.21 -0.15
C GLU A 355 17.61 7.93 -0.57
N VAL A 356 17.52 8.33 -1.85
CA VAL A 356 16.32 8.97 -2.41
C VAL A 356 16.02 8.46 -3.81
N MET A 357 14.80 7.97 -4.02
CA MET A 357 14.24 7.67 -5.33
C MET A 357 13.08 8.65 -5.59
N MET A 358 13.12 9.36 -6.71
CA MET A 358 12.07 10.30 -7.10
C MET A 358 11.53 9.97 -8.49
N SER A 359 10.23 10.14 -8.71
CA SER A 359 9.63 10.09 -10.05
C SER A 359 8.21 10.64 -10.02
N TYR A 360 7.59 10.80 -11.18
CA TYR A 360 6.15 11.03 -11.28
C TYR A 360 5.37 9.70 -11.33
N HIS A 361 4.12 9.72 -10.84
CA HIS A 361 3.28 8.53 -10.62
C HIS A 361 3.28 7.52 -11.77
N GLY A 362 3.71 6.28 -11.51
CA GLY A 362 3.67 5.18 -12.46
C GLY A 362 4.23 3.86 -11.95
N ALA A 363 4.17 2.82 -12.78
CA ALA A 363 4.44 1.44 -12.40
C ALA A 363 5.85 1.19 -11.82
N GLY A 364 6.83 2.05 -12.14
CA GLY A 364 8.18 1.96 -11.58
C GLY A 364 8.22 2.04 -10.06
N PHE A 365 7.24 2.66 -9.40
CA PHE A 365 7.14 2.67 -7.93
C PHE A 365 6.90 1.29 -7.31
N ALA A 366 6.53 0.27 -8.10
CA ALA A 366 6.49 -1.11 -7.58
C ALA A 366 7.87 -1.57 -7.05
N ASN A 367 8.97 -1.06 -7.61
CA ASN A 367 10.33 -1.33 -7.14
C ASN A 367 10.58 -0.87 -5.70
N MET A 368 9.71 -0.01 -5.14
CA MET A 368 9.73 0.41 -3.73
C MET A 368 9.68 -0.76 -2.74
N MET A 369 9.14 -1.92 -3.12
CA MET A 369 9.18 -3.12 -2.27
C MET A 369 10.60 -3.63 -2.00
N PHE A 370 11.60 -3.25 -2.79
CA PHE A 370 13.02 -3.59 -2.61
C PHE A 370 13.82 -2.48 -1.93
N ALA A 371 13.22 -1.31 -1.66
CA ALA A 371 13.90 -0.16 -1.07
C ALA A 371 14.49 -0.44 0.31
N GLY A 372 15.58 0.20 0.69
CA GLY A 372 16.03 0.20 2.08
C GLY A 372 14.95 0.81 3.01
N PRO A 373 14.88 0.43 4.30
CA PRO A 373 13.95 1.06 5.22
C PRO A 373 14.21 2.56 5.30
N ASP A 374 15.47 3.01 5.17
CA ASP A 374 15.80 4.44 5.22
C ASP A 374 15.69 5.21 3.92
N THR A 375 15.29 4.53 2.83
CA THR A 375 15.08 5.17 1.54
C THR A 375 13.85 6.09 1.57
N HIS A 376 14.02 7.31 1.03
CA HIS A 376 12.93 8.21 0.68
C HIS A 376 12.46 7.94 -0.75
N CYS A 377 11.24 7.44 -0.92
CA CYS A 377 10.58 7.32 -2.21
C CYS A 377 9.60 8.49 -2.36
N ILE A 378 9.87 9.42 -3.28
CA ILE A 378 9.07 10.63 -3.47
C ILE A 378 8.33 10.54 -4.81
N GLU A 379 7.02 10.54 -4.75
CA GLU A 379 6.16 10.51 -5.92
C GLU A 379 5.55 11.87 -6.21
N ILE A 380 5.70 12.34 -7.45
CA ILE A 380 4.98 13.51 -7.93
C ILE A 380 3.71 13.07 -8.67
N GLY A 381 2.57 13.56 -8.22
CA GLY A 381 1.26 13.22 -8.78
C GLY A 381 0.41 14.44 -9.09
N THR A 382 -0.87 14.22 -9.38
CA THR A 382 -1.90 15.26 -9.48
C THR A 382 -3.03 14.98 -8.48
N LEU A 383 -4.02 15.87 -8.37
CA LEU A 383 -5.25 15.58 -7.63
C LEU A 383 -5.91 14.26 -8.11
N GLN A 384 -5.84 13.92 -9.40
CA GLN A 384 -6.41 12.67 -9.91
C GLN A 384 -5.71 11.43 -9.34
N THR A 385 -4.38 11.45 -9.20
CA THR A 385 -3.66 10.34 -8.57
C THR A 385 -3.90 10.31 -7.07
N CYS A 386 -4.00 11.48 -6.41
CA CYS A 386 -4.38 11.58 -5.00
C CYS A 386 -5.69 10.85 -4.71
N LEU A 387 -6.73 11.08 -5.52
CA LEU A 387 -8.06 10.52 -5.29
C LEU A 387 -8.20 9.03 -5.64
N TYR A 388 -7.49 8.55 -6.67
CA TYR A 388 -7.78 7.25 -7.27
C TYR A 388 -6.62 6.26 -7.34
N ARG A 389 -5.37 6.70 -7.09
CA ARG A 389 -4.16 5.90 -7.31
C ARG A 389 -3.16 5.96 -6.17
N TRP A 390 -3.31 6.85 -5.19
CA TRP A 390 -2.36 7.01 -4.10
C TRP A 390 -2.19 5.73 -3.28
N GLN A 391 -3.27 4.95 -3.15
CA GLN A 391 -3.23 3.67 -2.47
C GLN A 391 -2.43 2.56 -3.17
N ASP A 392 -2.11 2.71 -4.47
CA ASP A 392 -1.53 1.63 -5.28
C ASP A 392 -0.17 1.17 -4.72
N PHE A 393 0.61 2.09 -4.14
CA PHE A 393 1.96 1.82 -3.63
C PHE A 393 2.06 1.73 -2.11
N MET A 394 1.04 2.16 -1.35
CA MET A 394 1.04 2.10 0.12
C MET A 394 1.40 0.70 0.68
N PRO A 395 0.90 -0.43 0.13
CA PRO A 395 1.30 -1.77 0.59
C PRO A 395 2.79 -2.06 0.50
N HIS A 396 3.51 -1.46 -0.47
CA HIS A 396 4.95 -1.70 -0.66
C HIS A 396 5.75 -1.08 0.48
N THR A 397 5.24 -0.05 1.14
CA THR A 397 5.86 0.54 2.34
C THR A 397 5.76 -0.36 3.57
N ILE A 398 4.71 -1.19 3.65
CA ILE A 398 4.60 -2.24 4.68
C ILE A 398 5.67 -3.30 4.42
N VAL A 399 5.96 -3.59 3.15
CA VAL A 399 6.95 -4.59 2.73
C VAL A 399 8.39 -4.13 3.03
N SER A 400 8.77 -2.96 2.53
CA SER A 400 10.14 -2.45 2.62
C SER A 400 10.44 -1.67 3.90
N GLY A 401 9.41 -1.10 4.53
CA GLY A 401 9.56 -0.13 5.60
C GLY A 401 10.05 1.24 5.13
N CYS A 402 10.19 1.48 3.83
CA CYS A 402 10.71 2.76 3.31
C CYS A 402 9.79 3.95 3.65
N ARG A 403 10.32 5.16 3.49
CA ARG A 403 9.58 6.41 3.64
C ARG A 403 8.98 6.80 2.29
N TYR A 404 7.66 6.85 2.19
CA TYR A 404 6.96 7.17 0.94
C TYR A 404 6.18 8.47 1.07
N THR A 405 6.55 9.47 0.25
CA THR A 405 5.90 10.78 0.26
C THR A 405 5.34 11.09 -1.12
N SER A 406 4.03 11.40 -1.20
CA SER A 406 3.42 11.89 -2.44
C SER A 406 3.25 13.41 -2.42
N LEU A 407 3.85 14.09 -3.38
CA LEU A 407 3.72 15.53 -3.61
C LEU A 407 2.78 15.75 -4.80
N PHE A 408 1.56 16.21 -4.53
CA PHE A 408 0.53 16.37 -5.56
C PHE A 408 0.58 17.77 -6.15
N ALA A 409 0.94 17.85 -7.43
CA ALA A 409 1.06 19.05 -8.23
C ALA A 409 -0.16 19.24 -9.16
N ASP A 410 0.01 20.05 -10.19
CA ASP A 410 -1.06 20.46 -11.10
C ASP A 410 -1.17 19.58 -12.34
N PHE A 411 -2.17 19.86 -13.17
CA PHE A 411 -2.42 19.15 -14.42
C PHE A 411 -1.73 19.83 -15.59
N ASN A 412 -1.04 19.05 -16.42
CA ASN A 412 -0.48 19.52 -17.69
C ASN A 412 -1.57 19.50 -18.77
N VAL A 413 -2.42 20.53 -18.74
CA VAL A 413 -3.54 20.76 -19.66
C VAL A 413 -3.53 22.23 -20.13
N ALA A 414 -4.40 22.56 -21.09
CA ALA A 414 -4.45 23.90 -21.69
C ALA A 414 -4.69 25.02 -20.68
N ASP A 415 -5.62 24.82 -19.74
CA ASP A 415 -5.83 25.71 -18.59
C ASP A 415 -5.56 24.96 -17.28
N PRO A 416 -4.36 25.08 -16.71
CA PRO A 416 -4.03 24.45 -15.43
C PRO A 416 -4.86 24.97 -14.27
N ALA A 417 -5.35 26.21 -14.30
CA ALA A 417 -6.19 26.75 -13.24
C ALA A 417 -7.61 26.15 -13.28
N GLU A 418 -8.14 25.84 -14.46
CA GLU A 418 -9.42 25.15 -14.64
C GLU A 418 -9.32 23.62 -14.54
N GLY A 419 -8.17 23.03 -14.89
CA GLY A 419 -7.95 21.58 -14.83
C GLY A 419 -8.84 20.74 -15.76
N PRO A 420 -8.62 19.42 -15.79
CA PRO A 420 -9.48 18.48 -16.51
C PRO A 420 -10.67 18.03 -15.65
N GLU A 421 -11.65 17.38 -16.30
CA GLU A 421 -12.63 16.57 -15.59
C GLU A 421 -11.95 15.41 -14.85
N ILE A 422 -12.22 15.28 -13.55
CA ILE A 422 -11.52 14.33 -12.67
C ILE A 422 -12.19 12.96 -12.70
N ARG A 423 -11.68 12.08 -13.58
CA ARG A 423 -12.09 10.67 -13.69
C ARG A 423 -11.01 9.72 -13.19
N SER A 424 -11.32 8.44 -12.99
CA SER A 424 -10.31 7.47 -12.53
C SER A 424 -9.29 7.07 -13.63
N ARG A 425 -9.66 7.19 -14.92
CA ARG A 425 -8.84 6.97 -16.12
C ARG A 425 -9.41 7.74 -17.34
N PRO A 426 -8.60 8.01 -18.39
CA PRO A 426 -7.14 7.91 -18.42
C PRO A 426 -6.50 8.93 -17.45
N LEU A 427 -5.25 8.68 -17.03
CA LEU A 427 -4.54 9.61 -16.16
C LEU A 427 -4.06 10.81 -16.97
N ASN A 428 -4.14 11.99 -16.38
CA ASN A 428 -3.61 13.23 -16.93
C ASN A 428 -2.13 13.39 -16.55
N ALA A 429 -1.38 14.10 -17.40
CA ALA A 429 0.02 14.40 -17.15
C ALA A 429 0.18 15.44 -16.03
N VAL A 430 1.31 15.37 -15.32
CA VAL A 430 1.67 16.29 -14.24
C VAL A 430 2.22 17.59 -14.82
N ARG A 431 1.83 18.72 -14.24
CA ARG A 431 2.49 20.01 -14.40
C ARG A 431 3.10 20.40 -13.06
N LEU A 432 4.41 20.62 -13.06
CA LEU A 432 5.12 21.16 -11.92
C LEU A 432 5.52 22.61 -12.23
N GLY A 433 4.68 23.56 -11.83
CA GLY A 433 4.94 24.99 -11.95
C GLY A 433 6.11 25.48 -11.07
N PRO A 434 6.60 26.73 -11.23
CA PRO A 434 7.70 27.27 -10.43
C PRO A 434 7.49 27.19 -8.91
N VAL A 435 6.28 27.44 -8.41
CA VAL A 435 5.96 27.34 -6.98
C VAL A 435 5.99 25.86 -6.54
N GLY A 436 5.44 24.97 -7.37
CA GLY A 436 5.48 23.54 -7.11
C GLY A 436 6.91 22.99 -7.09
N GLN A 437 7.74 23.43 -8.03
CA GLN A 437 9.16 23.06 -8.11
C GLN A 437 9.92 23.54 -6.87
N ALA A 438 9.73 24.80 -6.45
CA ALA A 438 10.34 25.32 -5.23
C ALA A 438 9.93 24.50 -4.00
N ARG A 439 8.63 24.19 -3.85
CA ARG A 439 8.14 23.34 -2.75
C ARG A 439 8.72 21.93 -2.77
N VAL A 440 8.82 21.30 -3.95
CA VAL A 440 9.48 19.98 -4.09
C VAL A 440 10.94 20.06 -3.65
N LEU A 441 11.67 21.08 -4.06
CA LEU A 441 13.08 21.27 -3.67
C LEU A 441 13.23 21.55 -2.17
N ASP A 442 12.36 22.37 -1.57
CA ASP A 442 12.33 22.60 -0.11
C ASP A 442 12.17 21.28 0.66
N TYR A 443 11.27 20.39 0.18
CA TYR A 443 11.08 19.08 0.80
C TYR A 443 12.34 18.20 0.66
N VAL A 444 12.98 18.20 -0.51
CA VAL A 444 14.23 17.47 -0.75
C VAL A 444 15.35 18.03 0.13
N ASP A 445 15.46 19.34 0.26
CA ASP A 445 16.47 19.97 1.12
C ASP A 445 16.20 19.66 2.60
N ALA A 446 14.94 19.64 3.03
CA ALA A 446 14.57 19.25 4.39
C ALA A 446 15.03 17.84 4.76
N ILE A 447 14.90 16.86 3.84
CA ILE A 447 15.36 15.48 4.09
C ILE A 447 16.90 15.37 4.04
N LEU A 448 17.56 16.08 3.11
CA LEU A 448 19.00 15.97 2.90
C LEU A 448 19.84 16.78 3.88
N GLY A 449 19.34 17.91 4.37
CA GLY A 449 20.12 18.84 5.18
C GLY A 449 19.31 20.02 5.73
N ASP A 450 19.99 21.15 5.90
CA ASP A 450 19.37 22.38 6.37
C ASP A 450 18.61 23.06 5.23
N VAL A 451 17.42 23.56 5.56
CA VAL A 451 16.57 24.30 4.63
C VAL A 451 15.97 25.50 5.34
N ARG A 452 15.74 26.58 4.58
CA ARG A 452 14.99 27.74 5.05
C ARG A 452 13.66 27.81 4.31
N ILE A 453 12.55 27.68 5.02
CA ILE A 453 11.19 27.75 4.48
C ILE A 453 10.48 28.93 5.14
N ASP A 454 10.19 29.97 4.35
CA ASP A 454 9.53 31.18 4.85
C ASP A 454 8.00 31.08 4.83
N ASP A 455 7.42 30.27 3.95
CA ASP A 455 5.99 29.99 3.93
C ASP A 455 5.62 29.09 5.12
N ALA A 456 4.93 29.67 6.12
CA ALA A 456 4.56 28.98 7.34
C ALA A 456 3.64 27.78 7.10
N GLY A 457 2.73 27.87 6.12
CA GLY A 457 1.82 26.77 5.79
C GLY A 457 2.56 25.61 5.14
N TRP A 458 3.50 25.90 4.24
CA TRP A 458 4.37 24.91 3.62
C TRP A 458 5.32 24.28 4.64
N LEU A 459 5.94 25.07 5.51
CA LEU A 459 6.77 24.57 6.62
C LEU A 459 5.99 23.56 7.49
N ALA A 460 4.75 23.88 7.85
CA ALA A 460 3.88 22.97 8.62
C ALA A 460 3.59 21.67 7.86
N ARG A 461 3.37 21.72 6.55
CA ARG A 461 3.16 20.53 5.71
C ARG A 461 4.41 19.67 5.57
N VAL A 462 5.58 20.27 5.39
CA VAL A 462 6.87 19.55 5.35
C VAL A 462 7.10 18.85 6.70
N ALA A 463 6.95 19.56 7.81
CA ALA A 463 7.09 18.98 9.16
C ALA A 463 6.09 17.83 9.39
N ALA A 464 4.84 17.99 8.97
CA ALA A 464 3.83 16.94 9.05
C ALA A 464 4.21 15.72 8.19
N CYS A 465 4.80 15.93 7.00
CA CYS A 465 5.31 14.83 6.17
C CYS A 465 6.43 14.08 6.87
N LEU A 466 7.47 14.78 7.36
CA LEU A 466 8.60 14.16 8.06
C LEU A 466 8.15 13.38 9.30
N GLY A 467 7.23 13.94 10.08
CA GLY A 467 6.64 13.26 11.23
C GLY A 467 5.82 12.02 10.87
N ARG A 468 5.10 12.02 9.74
CA ARG A 468 4.33 10.85 9.27
C ARG A 468 5.23 9.76 8.68
N THR A 469 6.33 10.15 8.02
CA THR A 469 7.34 9.21 7.52
C THR A 469 8.33 8.75 8.59
N ASP A 470 8.16 9.19 9.83
CA ASP A 470 9.06 8.82 10.94
C ASP A 470 10.54 9.15 10.64
N ASP A 471 10.78 10.32 10.04
CA ASP A 471 12.12 10.87 9.86
C ASP A 471 12.37 11.92 10.95
N MET A 472 12.68 11.41 12.14
CA MET A 472 12.86 12.25 13.33
C MET A 472 14.08 13.16 13.21
N VAL A 473 15.14 12.71 12.53
CA VAL A 473 16.38 13.49 12.34
C VAL A 473 16.12 14.69 11.44
N ALA A 474 15.48 14.48 10.28
CA ALA A 474 15.13 15.60 9.40
C ALA A 474 14.09 16.53 10.05
N LEU A 475 13.12 15.98 10.79
CA LEU A 475 12.12 16.79 11.49
C LEU A 475 12.76 17.68 12.56
N GLU A 476 13.67 17.14 13.37
CA GLU A 476 14.37 17.90 14.41
C GLU A 476 15.18 19.04 13.79
N ARG A 477 16.00 18.73 12.78
CA ARG A 477 16.79 19.72 12.04
C ARG A 477 15.91 20.81 11.43
N LEU A 478 14.79 20.44 10.80
CA LEU A 478 13.84 21.39 10.24
C LEU A 478 13.29 22.33 11.32
N LEU A 479 12.86 21.80 12.47
CA LEU A 479 12.28 22.62 13.54
C LEU A 479 13.34 23.49 14.23
N ASP A 480 14.60 23.03 14.33
CA ASP A 480 15.73 23.81 14.86
C ASP A 480 16.11 24.98 13.96
N GLY A 481 15.99 24.82 12.63
CA GLY A 481 16.11 25.91 11.67
C GLY A 481 14.97 26.93 11.73
N HIS A 482 13.87 26.62 12.42
CA HIS A 482 12.65 27.45 12.48
C HIS A 482 12.12 27.61 13.92
N PRO A 483 12.94 28.07 14.89
CA PRO A 483 12.59 28.02 16.31
C PRO A 483 11.39 28.91 16.65
N ARG A 484 11.22 30.05 15.96
CA ARG A 484 10.05 30.92 16.15
C ARG A 484 8.76 30.24 15.70
N ALA A 485 8.77 29.58 14.54
CA ALA A 485 7.59 28.89 14.02
C ALA A 485 7.25 27.66 14.86
N ALA A 486 8.26 26.89 15.26
CA ALA A 486 8.11 25.72 16.14
C ALA A 486 7.48 26.05 17.51
N MET A 487 7.59 27.31 17.95
CA MET A 487 7.01 27.82 19.20
C MET A 487 5.76 28.69 19.00
N ALA A 488 5.26 28.84 17.77
CA ALA A 488 4.08 29.65 17.47
C ALA A 488 2.92 28.82 16.89
N ASP A 489 3.22 27.74 16.15
CA ASP A 489 2.23 26.87 15.55
C ASP A 489 1.93 25.65 16.45
N PRO A 490 0.68 25.40 16.85
CA PRO A 490 0.33 24.28 17.73
C PRO A 490 0.66 22.89 17.16
N ASP A 491 0.55 22.71 15.84
CA ASP A 491 0.85 21.43 15.20
C ASP A 491 2.37 21.18 15.17
N LEU A 492 3.17 22.22 14.95
CA LEU A 492 4.63 22.15 15.09
C LEU A 492 5.07 21.89 16.55
N MET A 493 4.40 22.52 17.53
CA MET A 493 4.66 22.23 18.96
C MET A 493 4.40 20.77 19.30
N ILE A 494 3.34 20.17 18.76
CA ILE A 494 3.01 18.75 18.95
C ILE A 494 4.08 17.85 18.34
N LEU A 495 4.55 18.18 17.13
CA LEU A 495 5.62 17.43 16.47
C LEU A 495 6.94 17.53 17.26
N ARG A 496 7.31 18.72 17.73
CA ARG A 496 8.47 18.91 18.61
C ARG A 496 8.33 18.16 19.93
N ALA A 497 7.15 18.16 20.54
CA ALA A 497 6.90 17.38 21.75
C ALA A 497 7.08 15.87 21.50
N ASN A 498 6.73 15.37 20.32
CA ASN A 498 6.97 13.96 19.98
C ASN A 498 8.47 13.64 19.91
N LEU A 499 9.31 14.54 19.39
CA LEU A 499 10.77 14.37 19.38
C LEU A 499 11.33 14.29 20.81
N TYR A 500 10.90 15.19 21.70
CA TYR A 500 11.32 15.14 23.10
C TYR A 500 10.87 13.85 23.80
N LEU A 501 9.65 13.36 23.54
CA LEU A 501 9.20 12.07 24.07
C LEU A 501 10.02 10.89 23.52
N ALA A 502 10.47 10.94 22.27
CA ALA A 502 11.34 9.92 21.70
C ALA A 502 12.75 9.95 22.31
N ALA A 503 13.17 11.10 22.83
CA ALA A 503 14.41 11.31 23.57
C ALA A 503 14.25 11.20 25.10
N ASP A 504 13.12 10.66 25.58
CA ASP A 504 12.77 10.52 27.00
C ASP A 504 12.74 11.84 27.83
N ASP A 505 12.63 13.00 27.16
CA ASP A 505 12.44 14.31 27.82
C ASP A 505 10.95 14.66 27.95
N GLU A 506 10.29 14.02 28.92
CA GLU A 506 8.87 14.25 29.19
C GLU A 506 8.57 15.66 29.70
N ALA A 507 9.55 16.34 30.31
CA ALA A 507 9.36 17.67 30.88
C ALA A 507 9.18 18.72 29.78
N LEU A 508 10.07 18.74 28.79
CA LEU A 508 9.94 19.64 27.63
C LEU A 508 8.76 19.27 26.76
N ALA A 509 8.49 17.97 26.57
CA ALA A 509 7.30 17.52 25.86
C ALA A 509 6.01 18.03 26.51
N ARG A 510 5.90 17.94 27.84
CA ARG A 510 4.74 18.44 28.59
C ARG A 510 4.56 19.94 28.40
N LEU A 511 5.62 20.74 28.52
CA LEU A 511 5.57 22.19 28.34
C LEU A 511 5.02 22.59 26.96
N LEU A 512 5.46 21.90 25.91
CA LEU A 512 5.00 22.17 24.55
C LEU A 512 3.55 21.73 24.33
N LEU A 513 3.13 20.60 24.88
CA LEU A 513 1.74 20.14 24.79
C LEU A 513 0.79 21.05 25.56
N GLU A 514 1.24 21.62 26.68
CA GLU A 514 0.51 22.61 27.47
C GLU A 514 0.31 23.90 26.66
N ARG A 515 1.38 24.44 26.06
CA ARG A 515 1.29 25.60 25.15
C ARG A 515 0.40 25.33 23.93
N ALA A 516 0.50 24.15 23.33
CA ALA A 516 -0.36 23.78 22.22
C ALA A 516 -1.84 23.73 22.63
N TRP A 517 -2.13 23.30 23.86
CA TRP A 517 -3.48 23.34 24.42
C TRP A 517 -3.94 24.77 24.66
N GLU A 518 -3.12 25.63 25.28
CA GLU A 518 -3.43 27.05 25.50
C GLU A 518 -3.75 27.79 24.19
N ALA A 519 -3.03 27.44 23.12
CA ALA A 519 -3.23 28.05 21.80
C ALA A 519 -4.49 27.55 21.07
N THR A 520 -4.99 26.35 21.37
CA THR A 520 -6.09 25.72 20.61
C THR A 520 -7.40 25.65 21.39
N GLY A 521 -7.36 25.25 22.67
CA GLY A 521 -8.50 25.19 23.59
C GLY A 521 -9.57 24.14 23.27
N ASP A 522 -9.50 23.45 22.13
CA ASP A 522 -10.58 22.61 21.59
C ASP A 522 -10.13 21.20 21.16
N ARG A 523 -8.86 20.85 21.42
CA ARG A 523 -8.25 19.56 21.02
C ARG A 523 -8.14 18.58 22.20
N PRO A 524 -9.12 17.69 22.45
CA PRO A 524 -9.17 16.86 23.66
C PRO A 524 -7.98 15.92 23.83
N PHE A 525 -7.34 15.50 22.74
CA PHE A 525 -6.19 14.59 22.82
C PHE A 525 -4.97 15.24 23.48
N LEU A 526 -4.84 16.58 23.48
CA LEU A 526 -3.76 17.28 24.16
C LEU A 526 -3.89 17.13 25.67
N LEU A 527 -5.08 17.39 26.22
CA LEU A 527 -5.37 17.14 27.63
C LEU A 527 -5.15 15.67 28.00
N GLU A 528 -5.62 14.73 27.17
CA GLU A 528 -5.42 13.30 27.42
C GLU A 528 -3.93 12.93 27.48
N ARG A 529 -3.09 13.51 26.62
CA ARG A 529 -1.63 13.30 26.63
C ARG A 529 -0.97 13.91 27.86
N LEU A 530 -1.33 15.14 28.22
CA LEU A 530 -0.83 15.81 29.43
C LEU A 530 -1.15 15.00 30.70
N ILE A 531 -2.38 14.51 30.83
CA ILE A 531 -2.81 13.67 31.95
C ILE A 531 -2.00 12.35 32.00
N LEU A 532 -1.76 11.71 30.85
CA LEU A 532 -0.98 10.48 30.79
C LEU A 532 0.49 10.69 31.18
N LEU A 533 1.08 11.82 30.83
CA LEU A 533 2.45 12.18 31.25
C LEU A 533 2.52 12.43 32.76
N CYS A 534 1.56 13.18 33.34
CA CYS A 534 1.49 13.35 34.80
C CYS A 534 1.34 12.01 35.53
N ASP A 535 0.44 11.13 35.07
CA ASP A 535 0.22 9.80 35.66
C ASP A 535 1.50 8.95 35.66
N ARG A 536 2.28 9.01 34.57
CA ARG A 536 3.55 8.28 34.45
C ARG A 536 4.62 8.83 35.38
N ALA A 537 4.67 10.15 35.54
CA ALA A 537 5.60 10.83 36.45
C ALA A 537 5.18 10.72 37.93
N GLY A 538 4.02 10.11 38.23
CA GLY A 538 3.46 10.09 39.59
C GLY A 538 3.04 11.49 40.11
N ALA A 539 2.84 12.44 39.20
CA ALA A 539 2.49 13.82 39.50
C ALA A 539 0.96 14.03 39.43
N ASP A 540 0.48 15.07 40.10
CA ASP A 540 -0.92 15.48 39.97
C ASP A 540 -1.21 15.98 38.53
N ALA A 541 -2.42 15.70 38.05
CA ALA A 541 -2.85 15.99 36.70
C ALA A 541 -3.94 17.09 36.72
N PRO A 542 -3.57 18.39 36.72
CA PRO A 542 -4.53 19.49 36.89
C PRO A 542 -5.60 19.52 35.79
N TRP A 543 -5.29 18.99 34.62
CA TRP A 543 -6.21 18.90 33.49
C TRP A 543 -7.27 17.80 33.61
N ALA A 544 -7.19 16.91 34.60
CA ALA A 544 -8.11 15.77 34.71
C ALA A 544 -9.56 16.20 34.98
N ALA A 545 -9.76 17.24 35.80
CA ALA A 545 -11.09 17.82 36.01
C ALA A 545 -11.59 18.51 34.73
N LEU A 546 -10.76 19.37 34.14
CA LEU A 546 -11.07 20.09 32.91
C LEU A 546 -11.46 19.16 31.75
N HIS A 547 -10.73 18.04 31.57
CA HIS A 547 -11.04 17.05 30.54
C HIS A 547 -12.40 16.39 30.75
N ARG A 548 -12.75 16.04 32.01
CA ARG A 548 -14.06 15.46 32.34
C ARG A 548 -15.20 16.43 32.06
N ASP A 549 -14.99 17.71 32.37
CA ASP A 549 -16.01 18.75 32.21
C ASP A 549 -16.23 19.09 30.73
N LEU A 550 -15.16 19.26 29.95
CA LEU A 550 -15.25 19.62 28.53
C LEU A 550 -15.57 18.43 27.62
N TYR A 551 -15.13 17.22 27.97
CA TYR A 551 -15.22 16.04 27.10
C TYR A 551 -15.74 14.79 27.84
N PRO A 552 -16.94 14.85 28.46
CA PRO A 552 -17.48 13.73 29.26
C PRO A 552 -17.58 12.43 28.47
N ASN A 553 -17.91 12.50 27.18
CA ASN A 553 -18.00 11.34 26.28
C ASN A 553 -16.64 10.63 26.04
N ARG A 554 -15.52 11.26 26.39
CA ARG A 554 -14.16 10.73 26.23
C ARG A 554 -13.56 10.21 27.54
N ALA A 555 -14.24 10.37 28.67
CA ALA A 555 -13.73 9.92 29.97
C ALA A 555 -13.45 8.41 30.01
N SER A 556 -14.32 7.60 29.39
CA SER A 556 -14.14 6.14 29.29
C SER A 556 -12.90 5.75 28.47
N LEU A 557 -12.61 6.51 27.40
CA LEU A 557 -11.42 6.33 26.57
C LEU A 557 -10.15 6.65 27.37
N LEU A 558 -10.11 7.79 28.06
CA LEU A 558 -8.97 8.18 28.89
C LEU A 558 -8.71 7.17 30.02
N ASN A 559 -9.75 6.72 30.71
CA ASN A 559 -9.63 5.68 31.76
C ASN A 559 -9.04 4.37 31.23
N ARG A 560 -9.41 3.95 30.00
CA ARG A 560 -8.80 2.78 29.36
C ARG A 560 -7.32 3.00 29.06
N LYS A 561 -6.92 4.20 28.61
CA LYS A 561 -5.51 4.54 28.37
C LYS A 561 -4.69 4.48 29.67
N LEU A 562 -5.17 5.09 30.75
CA LEU A 562 -4.51 5.08 32.07
C LEU A 562 -4.34 3.65 32.61
N ARG A 563 -5.40 2.83 32.54
CA ARG A 563 -5.33 1.41 32.95
C ARG A 563 -4.29 0.62 32.16
N ARG A 564 -4.20 0.87 30.84
CA ARG A 564 -3.20 0.21 29.99
C ARG A 564 -1.77 0.65 30.33
N GLN A 565 -1.56 1.93 30.61
CA GLN A 565 -0.26 2.46 31.00
C GLN A 565 0.22 1.83 32.32
N ARG A 566 -0.61 1.86 33.36
CA ARG A 566 -0.27 1.28 34.68
C ARG A 566 0.01 -0.23 34.63
N ARG A 567 -0.63 -0.98 33.72
CA ARG A 567 -0.36 -2.40 33.50
C ARG A 567 0.96 -2.70 32.78
N ARG A 568 1.53 -1.73 32.07
CA ARG A 568 2.84 -1.88 31.40
C ARG A 568 4.01 -1.46 32.31
N SER A 569 3.72 -0.76 33.40
CA SER A 569 4.69 -0.30 34.41
C SER A 569 4.83 -1.27 35.59
N VAL A 570 4.10 -2.39 35.56
CA VAL A 570 4.23 -3.57 36.45
C VAL A 570 4.78 -4.69 35.59
#